data_AF-A0A941A753-F1
#
_entry.id   AF-A0A941A753-F1
#
_cell.length_a   1.000
_cell.length_b   1.000
_cell.length_c   1.000
_cell.angle_alpha   90.00
_cell.angle_beta   90.00
_cell.angle_gamma   90.00
#
_symmetry.space_group_name_H-M   'P 1'
#
loop_
_entity.id
_entity.type
_entity.pdbx_description
1 polymer ?
#
loop_
_entity_poly.entity_id
_entity_poly.type
_entity_poly.pdbx_seq_one_letter_code
_entity_poly.pdbx_strand_id
1 'polypeptide(L)' 'MQIQGYSGFCAGCFWPIGTGDEKRFRENGRKFCPNCFDKNGYYQRLEKRMAARKGIVKSK' A
#
# COMPACT_ATOMS: atom_id res chain seq x y z
N MET A 1 -2.72 -10.29 -14.40
CA MET A 1 -1.78 -11.42 -14.16
C MET A 1 -1.62 -11.59 -12.66
N GLN A 2 -2.26 -12.60 -12.07
CA GLN A 2 -1.93 -13.06 -10.71
C GLN A 2 -0.94 -14.21 -10.86
N ILE A 3 0.25 -14.04 -10.30
CA ILE A 3 1.25 -15.12 -10.23
C ILE A 3 0.80 -15.98 -9.05
N GLN A 4 0.54 -17.28 -9.27
CA GLN A 4 0.05 -18.19 -8.23
C GLN A 4 0.95 -18.08 -6.98
N GLY A 5 0.34 -17.80 -5.83
CA GLY A 5 1.04 -17.62 -4.55
C GLY A 5 1.38 -16.18 -4.17
N TYR A 6 1.27 -15.20 -5.07
CA TYR A 6 1.57 -13.80 -4.79
C TYR A 6 0.38 -12.85 -5.00
N SER A 7 0.12 -11.98 -4.02
CA SER A 7 -0.97 -11.00 -4.07
C SER A 7 -0.60 -9.74 -4.87
N GLY A 8 0.68 -9.55 -5.19
CA GLY A 8 1.20 -8.41 -5.93
C GLY A 8 2.61 -8.03 -5.47
N PHE A 9 3.01 -6.80 -5.73
CA PHE A 9 4.30 -6.25 -5.31
C PHE A 9 4.13 -5.17 -4.24
N CYS A 10 5.08 -5.09 -3.31
CA CYS A 10 5.14 -4.05 -2.31
C CYS A 10 5.39 -2.70 -2.98
N ALA A 11 4.52 -1.72 -2.74
CA ALA A 11 4.69 -0.37 -3.28
C ALA A 11 5.92 0.37 -2.71
N GLY A 12 6.54 -0.16 -1.65
CA GLY A 12 7.68 0.47 -0.98
C GLY A 12 9.04 -0.08 -1.37
N CYS A 13 9.15 -1.39 -1.59
CA CYS A 13 10.41 -2.06 -1.92
C CYS A 13 10.34 -2.89 -3.21
N PHE A 14 9.21 -2.89 -3.90
CA PHE A 14 8.94 -3.69 -5.11
C PHE A 14 9.15 -5.20 -4.94
N TRP A 15 9.23 -5.68 -3.69
CA TRP A 15 9.33 -7.10 -3.40
C TRP A 15 7.97 -7.80 -3.59
N PRO A 16 7.94 -9.01 -4.17
CA PRO A 16 6.70 -9.78 -4.30
C PRO A 16 6.12 -10.10 -2.92
N ILE A 17 4.82 -9.88 -2.76
CA ILE A 17 4.07 -10.12 -1.52
C ILE A 17 3.34 -11.45 -1.64
N GLY A 18 3.55 -12.35 -0.69
CA GLY A 18 2.78 -13.59 -0.57
C GLY A 18 1.28 -13.33 -0.46
N THR A 19 0.48 -14.28 -0.93
CA THR A 19 -0.98 -14.22 -0.78
C THR A 19 -1.33 -14.41 0.70
N GLY A 20 -1.97 -13.42 1.32
CA GLY A 20 -2.28 -13.41 2.76
C GLY A 20 -1.33 -12.56 3.62
N ASP A 21 -0.11 -12.27 3.14
CA ASP A 21 0.87 -11.40 3.84
C ASP A 21 0.75 -9.92 3.47
N GLU A 22 -0.22 -9.56 2.63
CA GLU A 22 -0.43 -8.19 2.20
C GLU A 22 -0.98 -7.32 3.33
N LYS A 23 -0.22 -6.28 3.67
CA LYS A 23 -0.68 -5.22 4.56
C LYS A 23 -1.08 -4.01 3.74
N ARG A 24 -2.22 -3.44 4.09
CA ARG A 24 -2.71 -2.18 3.50
C ARG A 24 -2.96 -1.20 4.63
N PHE A 25 -2.62 0.06 4.41
CA PHE A 25 -2.95 1.10 5.39
C PHE A 25 -4.46 1.42 5.39
N ARG A 26 -5.18 1.07 4.31
CA ARG A 26 -6.61 1.33 4.05
C ARG A 26 -7.19 0.27 3.10
N GLU A 27 -8.51 0.07 3.08
CA GLU A 27 -9.18 -0.88 2.15
C GLU A 27 -8.77 -0.67 0.68
N ASN A 28 -8.72 0.58 0.23
CA ASN A 28 -8.33 0.99 -1.13
C ASN A 28 -6.88 1.51 -1.24
N GLY A 29 -6.06 1.27 -0.21
CA GLY A 29 -4.66 1.71 -0.17
C GLY A 29 -3.74 0.82 -1.01
N ARG A 30 -2.49 1.27 -1.18
CA ARG A 30 -1.46 0.44 -1.81
C ARG A 30 -1.11 -0.76 -0.93
N LYS A 31 -0.71 -1.87 -1.56
CA LYS A 31 -0.24 -3.08 -0.85
C LYS A 31 1.23 -2.92 -0.45
N PHE A 32 1.54 -3.32 0.78
CA PHE A 32 2.89 -3.33 1.34
C PHE A 32 3.19 -4.71 1.94
N CYS A 33 4.44 -5.12 1.88
CA CYS A 33 4.89 -6.29 2.64
C CYS A 33 4.95 -5.95 4.15
N PRO A 34 4.88 -6.96 5.04
CA PRO A 34 4.82 -6.74 6.49
C PRO A 34 5.99 -5.89 7.01
N ASN A 35 7.20 -6.16 6.51
CA ASN A 35 8.41 -5.45 6.91
C ASN A 35 8.39 -3.96 6.50
N CYS A 36 7.93 -3.63 5.29
CA CYS A 36 7.82 -2.24 4.85
C CYS A 36 6.61 -1.53 5.47
N PHE A 37 5.55 -2.27 5.81
CA PHE A 37 4.41 -1.71 6.51
C PHE A 37 4.78 -1.25 7.93
N ASP A 38 5.56 -2.08 8.64
CA ASP A 38 5.95 -1.85 10.03
C ASP A 38 7.08 -0.80 10.16
N LYS A 39 8.13 -0.90 9.34
CA LYS A 39 9.29 -0.01 9.45
C LYS A 39 9.09 1.42 8.95
N ASN A 40 8.10 1.65 8.09
CA ASN A 40 8.20 2.76 7.14
C ASN A 40 7.09 3.81 7.32
N GLY A 41 7.24 4.65 8.36
CA GLY A 41 6.39 5.82 8.59
C GLY A 41 6.38 6.84 7.43
N TYR A 42 7.32 6.74 6.49
CA TYR A 42 7.31 7.52 5.24
C TYR A 42 6.11 7.18 4.35
N TYR A 43 5.83 5.90 4.10
CA TYR A 43 4.70 5.50 3.25
C TYR A 43 3.35 5.77 3.91
N GLN A 44 3.30 5.65 5.24
CA GLN A 44 2.14 6.08 6.02
C GLN A 44 1.86 7.58 5.86
N ARG A 45 2.90 8.43 5.89
CA ARG A 45 2.79 9.87 5.62
C ARG A 45 2.43 10.17 4.17
N LEU A 46 2.97 9.40 3.22
CA LEU A 46 2.72 9.59 1.80
C LEU A 46 1.27 9.22 1.42
N GLU A 47 0.75 8.11 1.96
CA GLU A 47 -0.67 7.73 1.84
C GLU A 47 -1.58 8.77 2.53
N LYS A 48 -1.22 9.29 3.72
CA LYS A 48 -1.96 10.39 4.36
C LYS A 48 -1.99 11.65 3.48
N ARG A 49 -0.87 12.04 2.86
CA ARG A 49 -0.79 13.18 1.93
C ARG A 49 -1.60 12.94 0.65
N MET A 50 -1.52 11.74 0.07
CA MET A 50 -2.29 11.36 -1.12
C MET A 50 -3.79 11.35 -0.83
N ALA A 51 -4.20 10.85 0.35
CA ALA A 51 -5.57 10.89 0.78
C ALA A 51 -6.09 12.31 1.05
N ALA A 52 -5.28 13.17 1.67
CA ALA A 52 -5.60 14.58 1.81
C ALA A 52 -5.81 15.25 0.45
N ARG A 53 -4.94 14.96 -0.53
CA ARG A 53 -5.12 15.40 -1.93
C ARG A 53 -6.40 14.84 -2.56
N LYS A 54 -6.73 13.56 -2.33
CA LYS A 54 -7.95 12.94 -2.87
C LYS A 54 -9.23 13.51 -2.23
N GLY A 55 -9.18 13.94 -0.99
CA GLY A 55 -10.26 14.67 -0.30
C GLY A 55 -10.52 16.05 -0.90
N ILE A 56 -9.48 16.75 -1.39
CA ILE A 56 -9.62 18.03 -2.10
C ILE A 56 -10.31 17.85 -3.46
N VAL A 57 -10.09 16.71 -4.13
CA VAL A 57 -10.68 16.42 -5.47
C VAL A 57 -12.14 15.96 -5.37
N LYS A 58 -12.66 15.67 -4.17
CA LYS A 58 -14.08 15.32 -3.94
C LYS A 58 -15.01 16.51 -3.69
N SER A 59 -14.56 17.74 -3.97
CA SER A 59 -15.46 18.89 -4.06
C SER A 59 -15.77 19.16 -5.53
N LYS A 60 -16.73 18.41 -6.07
CA LYS A 60 -17.56 18.83 -7.20
C LYS A 60 -18.83 18.01 -7.25
#